data_AF-A0A0R2K2D7-F1
#
_entry.id   AF-A0A0R2K2D7-F1
#
_cell.length_a   1.000
_cell.length_b   1.000
_cell.length_c   1.000
_cell.angle_alpha   90.00
_cell.angle_beta   90.00
_cell.angle_gamma   90.00
#
_symmetry.space_group_name_H-M   'P 1'
#
loop_
_entity.id
_entity.type
_entity.pdbx_description
1 polymer ?
#
loop_
_entity_poly.entity_id
_entity_poly.type
_entity_poly.pdbx_seq_one_letter_code
_entity_poly.pdbx_strand_id
1 'polypeptide(L)'
;MKLKKAFQYQLASGAKLLGWTLVWVAVAIVIIPFITAALTGRLGSLNGEDFLPSGILEIALMACLVFYSASTYDSFQLMIQNGIGRNTYFYSKTLVIGTLALVGNLVSVLYNLLVMPFNTSYGQGTATAVLEGFYYNFFSNNILNDVMSFILLVLLTICISATFTFMGSILSLFERRTQIALIIGVPIILIIALIVVGNAGEETSLKLTWIAKVLLWIAGESGNSGTEGLNPFHPLFSGILYSVILFGGTYFFNLKLKTPR
;
A
#
# COMPACT_ATOMS: atom_id res chain seq x y z
N MET A 1 -18.50 -12.31 21.16
CA MET A 1 -18.56 -10.93 21.70
C MET A 1 -17.22 -10.17 21.70
N LYS A 2 -16.09 -10.78 22.11
CA LYS A 2 -14.79 -10.07 22.20
C LYS A 2 -14.22 -9.58 20.86
N LEU A 3 -14.38 -10.36 19.77
CA LEU A 3 -13.90 -9.97 18.43
C LEU A 3 -14.60 -8.72 17.89
N LYS A 4 -15.92 -8.62 18.05
CA LYS A 4 -16.69 -7.44 17.62
C LYS A 4 -16.19 -6.16 18.31
N LYS A 5 -15.97 -6.21 19.63
CA LYS A 5 -15.44 -5.07 20.39
C LYS A 5 -14.01 -4.71 19.96
N ALA A 6 -13.14 -5.70 19.78
CA ALA A 6 -11.78 -5.51 19.30
C ALA A 6 -11.73 -4.88 17.90
N PHE A 7 -12.59 -5.35 16.99
CA PHE A 7 -12.74 -4.81 15.65
C PHE A 7 -13.24 -3.36 15.67
N GLN A 8 -14.31 -3.06 16.41
CA GLN A 8 -14.86 -1.70 16.50
C GLN A 8 -13.83 -0.70 17.05
N TYR A 9 -13.09 -1.10 18.09
CA TYR A 9 -12.03 -0.26 18.66
C TYR A 9 -10.89 -0.01 17.67
N GLN A 10 -10.37 -1.07 17.06
CA GLN A 10 -9.30 -0.96 16.06
C GLN A 10 -9.73 -0.17 14.82
N LEU A 11 -10.98 -0.36 14.37
CA LEU A 11 -11.54 0.38 13.24
C LEU A 11 -11.65 1.88 13.58
N ALA A 12 -12.13 2.23 14.77
CA ALA A 12 -12.19 3.62 15.21
C ALA A 12 -10.79 4.25 15.30
N SER A 13 -9.80 3.50 15.81
CA SER A 13 -8.40 3.95 15.85
C SER A 13 -7.82 4.13 14.45
N GLY A 14 -8.06 3.19 13.54
CA GLY A 14 -7.62 3.27 12.14
C GLY A 14 -8.28 4.42 11.39
N ALA A 15 -9.58 4.63 11.59
CA ALA A 15 -10.32 5.76 11.01
C ALA A 15 -9.83 7.12 11.55
N LYS A 16 -9.49 7.19 12.85
CA LYS A 16 -8.87 8.39 13.43
C LYS A 16 -7.51 8.68 12.82
N LEU A 17 -6.69 7.64 12.62
CA LEU A 17 -5.39 7.77 11.95
C LEU A 17 -5.56 8.24 10.51
N LEU A 18 -6.55 7.68 9.79
CA LEU A 18 -6.91 8.11 8.44
C LEU A 18 -7.30 9.60 8.43
N GLY A 19 -8.14 10.04 9.35
CA GLY A 19 -8.50 11.45 9.49
C GLY A 19 -7.27 12.36 9.69
N TRP A 20 -6.33 11.97 10.54
CA TRP A 20 -5.07 12.71 10.71
C TRP A 20 -4.20 12.70 9.46
N THR A 21 -4.10 11.57 8.75
CA THR A 21 -3.34 11.52 7.50
C THR A 21 -3.95 12.42 6.43
N LEU A 22 -5.29 12.52 6.36
CA LEU A 22 -5.95 13.46 5.46
C LEU A 22 -5.65 14.91 5.78
N VAL A 23 -5.59 15.27 7.08
CA VAL A 23 -5.17 16.62 7.49
C VAL A 23 -3.74 16.90 7.05
N TRP A 24 -2.81 15.98 7.28
CA TRP A 24 -1.41 16.14 6.83
C TRP A 24 -1.28 16.25 5.32
N VAL A 25 -2.06 15.47 4.59
CA VAL A 25 -2.09 15.49 3.14
C VAL A 25 -2.68 16.81 2.63
N ALA A 26 -3.77 17.31 3.22
CA ALA A 26 -4.33 18.62 2.90
C ALA A 26 -3.32 19.76 3.15
N VAL A 27 -2.59 19.69 4.25
CA VAL A 27 -1.49 20.63 4.55
C VAL A 27 -0.38 20.53 3.49
N ALA A 28 0.02 19.31 3.12
CA ALA A 28 1.05 19.09 2.11
C ALA A 28 0.65 19.62 0.72
N ILE A 29 -0.63 19.49 0.32
CA ILE A 29 -1.16 20.04 -0.93
C ILE A 29 -1.05 21.56 -1.00
N VAL A 30 -1.21 22.25 0.13
CA VAL A 30 -1.08 23.72 0.14
C VAL A 30 0.39 24.13 0.19
N ILE A 31 1.17 23.47 1.03
CA ILE A 31 2.55 23.85 1.30
C ILE A 31 3.50 23.48 0.16
N ILE A 32 3.40 22.28 -0.41
CA ILE A 32 4.35 21.79 -1.41
C ILE A 32 4.32 22.65 -2.68
N PRO A 33 3.16 22.90 -3.34
CA PRO A 33 3.09 23.78 -4.51
C PRO A 33 3.57 25.20 -4.21
N PHE A 34 3.33 25.71 -3.01
CA PHE A 34 3.80 27.03 -2.61
C PHE A 34 5.32 27.09 -2.52
N ILE A 35 5.95 26.10 -1.89
CA ILE A 35 7.42 25.99 -1.81
C ILE A 35 8.01 25.80 -3.20
N THR A 36 7.46 24.92 -4.04
CA THR A 36 7.98 24.68 -5.38
C THR A 36 7.82 25.91 -6.28
N ALA A 37 6.70 26.62 -6.22
CA ALA A 37 6.50 27.88 -6.95
C ALA A 37 7.43 28.99 -6.46
N ALA A 38 7.70 29.07 -5.15
CA ALA A 38 8.68 30.00 -4.60
C ALA A 38 10.11 29.69 -5.08
N LEU A 39 10.51 28.42 -5.08
CA LEU A 39 11.84 27.97 -5.54
C LEU A 39 12.02 28.14 -7.05
N THR A 40 10.95 28.00 -7.84
CA THR A 40 10.99 28.10 -9.31
C THR A 40 10.69 29.51 -9.84
N GLY A 41 10.37 30.47 -8.95
CA GLY A 41 10.03 31.85 -9.32
C GLY A 41 8.68 31.99 -10.03
N ARG A 42 7.76 31.03 -9.88
CA ARG A 42 6.48 30.91 -10.60
C ARG A 42 5.25 31.16 -9.71
N LEU A 43 5.37 32.01 -8.70
CA LEU A 43 4.27 32.29 -7.75
C LEU A 43 3.00 32.85 -8.42
N GLY A 44 3.13 33.53 -9.55
CA GLY A 44 2.00 34.10 -10.30
C GLY A 44 1.27 33.13 -11.23
N SER A 45 1.76 31.90 -11.41
CA SER A 45 1.14 30.89 -12.28
C SER A 45 0.44 29.76 -11.52
N LEU A 46 0.25 29.91 -10.21
CA LEU A 46 -0.48 28.94 -9.39
C LEU A 46 -1.98 29.05 -9.68
N ASN A 47 -2.57 27.97 -10.20
CA ASN A 47 -4.00 27.87 -10.45
C ASN A 47 -4.68 27.01 -9.37
N GLY A 48 -6.00 27.16 -9.21
CA GLY A 48 -6.78 26.35 -8.28
C GLY A 48 -6.70 24.84 -8.53
N GLU A 49 -6.43 24.44 -9.78
CA GLU A 49 -6.24 23.04 -10.20
C GLU A 49 -4.96 22.42 -9.62
N ASP A 50 -3.92 23.22 -9.36
CA ASP A 50 -2.66 22.76 -8.76
C ASP A 50 -2.85 22.30 -7.29
N PHE A 51 -3.93 22.75 -6.66
CA PHE A 51 -4.30 22.42 -5.28
C PHE A 51 -5.34 21.28 -5.18
N LEU A 52 -5.77 20.70 -6.30
CA LEU A 52 -6.71 19.57 -6.32
C LEU A 52 -6.18 18.42 -7.19
N PRO A 53 -5.01 17.84 -6.85
CA PRO A 53 -4.45 16.75 -7.62
C PRO A 53 -5.35 15.49 -7.54
N SER A 54 -5.48 14.81 -8.68
CA SER A 54 -6.11 13.50 -8.80
C SER A 54 -5.37 12.46 -7.94
N GLY A 55 -6.08 11.50 -7.35
CA GLY A 55 -5.44 10.39 -6.59
C GLY A 55 -4.92 10.75 -5.19
N ILE A 56 -5.14 11.97 -4.71
CA ILE A 56 -4.69 12.40 -3.37
C ILE A 56 -5.20 11.48 -2.24
N LEU A 57 -6.46 11.04 -2.33
CA LEU A 57 -7.05 10.14 -1.34
C LEU A 57 -6.46 8.73 -1.43
N GLU A 58 -6.06 8.26 -2.61
CA GLU A 58 -5.39 6.97 -2.78
C GLU A 58 -4.03 6.99 -2.07
N ILE A 59 -3.26 8.08 -2.24
CA ILE A 59 -1.98 8.28 -1.57
C ILE A 59 -2.16 8.39 -0.04
N ALA A 60 -3.13 9.18 0.41
CA ALA A 60 -3.44 9.34 1.83
C ALA A 60 -3.83 8.01 2.48
N LEU A 61 -4.71 7.24 1.81
CA LEU A 61 -5.13 5.91 2.25
C LEU A 61 -3.93 4.97 2.33
N MET A 62 -3.09 4.94 1.30
CA MET A 62 -1.91 4.07 1.26
C MET A 62 -0.95 4.41 2.39
N ALA A 63 -0.65 5.70 2.61
CA ALA A 63 0.18 6.14 3.72
C ALA A 63 -0.41 5.75 5.08
N CYS A 64 -1.71 6.00 5.30
CA CYS A 64 -2.43 5.60 6.50
C CYS A 64 -2.29 4.10 6.77
N LEU A 65 -2.55 3.27 5.75
CA LEU A 65 -2.50 1.83 5.88
C LEU A 65 -1.09 1.31 6.13
N VAL A 66 -0.06 1.92 5.54
CA VAL A 66 1.35 1.61 5.83
C VAL A 66 1.66 1.84 7.31
N PHE A 67 1.34 3.02 7.84
CA PHE A 67 1.63 3.34 9.25
C PHE A 67 0.80 2.48 10.22
N TYR A 68 -0.49 2.31 9.95
CA TYR A 68 -1.37 1.48 10.76
C TYR A 68 -0.92 0.01 10.76
N SER A 69 -0.53 -0.51 9.61
CA SER A 69 -0.05 -1.89 9.44
C SER A 69 1.25 -2.12 10.19
N ALA A 70 2.21 -1.21 10.04
CA ALA A 70 3.53 -1.28 10.69
C ALA A 70 3.43 -1.20 12.23
N SER A 71 2.46 -0.45 12.77
CA SER A 71 2.23 -0.34 14.21
C SER A 71 1.54 -1.59 14.77
N THR A 72 2.33 -2.62 15.11
CA THR A 72 1.81 -3.88 15.66
C THR A 72 1.92 -3.93 17.19
N TYR A 73 3.05 -3.54 17.77
CA TYR A 73 3.33 -3.77 19.19
C TYR A 73 2.40 -3.02 20.15
N ASP A 74 2.24 -1.71 20.00
CA ASP A 74 1.47 -0.87 20.94
C ASP A 74 -0.01 -1.28 20.97
N SER A 75 -0.56 -1.54 19.79
CA SER A 75 -1.94 -2.01 19.66
C SER A 75 -2.11 -3.43 20.21
N PHE A 76 -1.12 -4.31 20.01
CA PHE A 76 -1.13 -5.65 20.60
C PHE A 76 -1.10 -5.59 22.13
N GLN A 77 -0.21 -4.77 22.69
CA GLN A 77 -0.03 -4.61 24.13
C GLN A 77 -1.32 -4.16 24.81
N LEU A 78 -1.93 -3.08 24.31
CA LEU A 78 -3.18 -2.54 24.83
C LEU A 78 -4.31 -3.58 24.76
N MET A 79 -4.36 -4.37 23.68
CA MET A 79 -5.41 -5.37 23.50
C MET A 79 -5.28 -6.53 24.47
N ILE A 80 -4.06 -7.02 24.68
CA ILE A 80 -3.76 -8.13 25.59
C ILE A 80 -4.01 -7.72 27.04
N GLN A 81 -3.64 -6.49 27.43
CA GLN A 81 -3.93 -5.94 28.76
C GLN A 81 -5.45 -5.89 29.05
N ASN A 82 -6.27 -5.65 28.03
CA ASN A 82 -7.73 -5.67 28.13
C ASN A 82 -8.35 -7.08 28.02
N GLY A 83 -7.56 -8.15 28.12
CA GLY A 83 -8.05 -9.53 28.17
C GLY A 83 -8.55 -10.10 26.84
N ILE A 84 -8.06 -9.55 25.71
CA ILE A 84 -8.31 -10.06 24.36
C ILE A 84 -7.18 -11.02 23.98
N GLY A 85 -7.53 -12.22 23.50
CA GLY A 85 -6.54 -13.23 23.10
C GLY A 85 -5.79 -12.87 21.81
N ARG A 86 -4.60 -13.44 21.64
CA ARG A 86 -3.70 -13.20 20.49
C ARG A 86 -4.37 -13.47 19.14
N ASN A 87 -5.11 -14.57 19.03
CA ASN A 87 -5.84 -14.93 17.80
C ASN A 87 -6.91 -13.89 17.47
N THR A 88 -7.67 -13.44 18.49
CA THR A 88 -8.70 -12.42 18.32
C THR A 88 -8.11 -11.07 17.90
N TYR A 89 -6.95 -10.70 18.44
CA TYR A 89 -6.21 -9.52 18.00
C TYR A 89 -5.83 -9.61 16.51
N PHE A 90 -5.22 -10.73 16.09
CA PHE A 90 -4.82 -10.92 14.69
C PHE A 90 -6.01 -10.83 13.73
N TYR A 91 -7.07 -11.62 13.97
CA TYR A 91 -8.24 -11.59 13.09
C TYR A 91 -8.92 -10.22 13.05
N SER A 92 -9.03 -9.53 14.19
CA SER A 92 -9.59 -8.17 14.19
C SER A 92 -8.70 -7.17 13.44
N LYS A 93 -7.37 -7.24 13.57
CA LYS A 93 -6.44 -6.36 12.83
C LYS A 93 -6.51 -6.61 11.32
N THR A 94 -6.47 -7.86 10.89
CA THR A 94 -6.59 -8.22 9.46
C THR A 94 -7.93 -7.80 8.86
N LEU A 95 -9.03 -7.97 9.60
CA LEU A 95 -10.35 -7.50 9.15
C LEU A 95 -10.42 -5.98 9.06
N VAL A 96 -9.80 -5.25 9.98
CA VAL A 96 -9.76 -3.77 9.91
C VAL A 96 -8.94 -3.31 8.71
N ILE A 97 -7.78 -3.91 8.45
CA ILE A 97 -6.96 -3.60 7.27
C ILE A 97 -7.78 -3.83 5.98
N GLY A 98 -8.43 -5.00 5.86
CA GLY A 98 -9.26 -5.30 4.69
C GLY A 98 -10.45 -4.34 4.54
N THR A 99 -11.10 -3.97 5.64
CA THR A 99 -12.23 -3.02 5.64
C THR A 99 -11.77 -1.62 5.23
N LEU A 100 -10.67 -1.12 5.81
CA LEU A 100 -10.12 0.19 5.47
C LEU A 100 -9.60 0.24 4.03
N ALA A 101 -8.97 -0.84 3.55
CA ALA A 101 -8.54 -0.92 2.16
C ALA A 101 -9.74 -0.89 1.19
N LEU A 102 -10.80 -1.65 1.46
CA LEU A 102 -11.98 -1.67 0.59
C LEU A 102 -12.74 -0.34 0.62
N VAL A 103 -13.13 0.12 1.82
CA VAL A 103 -13.93 1.34 1.99
C VAL A 103 -13.12 2.57 1.56
N GLY A 104 -11.84 2.62 1.92
CA GLY A 104 -10.95 3.71 1.55
C GLY A 104 -10.80 3.84 0.03
N ASN A 105 -10.53 2.73 -0.67
CA ASN A 105 -10.42 2.77 -2.13
C ASN A 105 -11.76 3.13 -2.80
N LEU A 106 -12.89 2.66 -2.25
CA LEU A 106 -14.21 3.04 -2.74
C LEU A 106 -14.46 4.56 -2.60
N VAL A 107 -14.10 5.13 -1.45
CA VAL A 107 -14.17 6.60 -1.23
C VAL A 107 -13.24 7.34 -2.18
N SER A 108 -12.02 6.83 -2.43
CA SER A 108 -11.08 7.44 -3.38
C SER A 108 -11.63 7.47 -4.80
N VAL A 109 -12.26 6.38 -5.27
CA VAL A 109 -12.92 6.34 -6.58
C VAL A 109 -14.07 7.33 -6.64
N LEU A 110 -14.94 7.36 -5.63
CA LEU A 110 -16.05 8.33 -5.57
C LEU A 110 -15.56 9.78 -5.60
N TYR A 111 -14.48 10.09 -4.87
CA TYR A 111 -13.87 11.40 -4.90
C TYR A 111 -13.32 11.76 -6.28
N ASN A 112 -12.60 10.85 -6.93
CA ASN A 112 -12.07 11.07 -8.27
C ASN A 112 -13.21 11.35 -9.27
N LEU A 113 -14.33 10.61 -9.18
CA LEU A 113 -15.53 10.85 -10.00
C LEU A 113 -16.16 12.23 -9.74
N LEU A 114 -16.16 12.72 -8.50
CA LEU A 114 -16.69 14.05 -8.15
C LEU A 114 -15.77 15.20 -8.57
N VAL A 115 -14.46 14.97 -8.61
CA VAL A 115 -13.44 15.97 -9.01
C VAL A 115 -13.24 16.00 -10.52
N MET A 116 -13.61 14.94 -11.24
CA MET A 116 -13.58 14.84 -12.71
C MET A 116 -14.03 16.10 -13.47
N PRO A 117 -15.19 16.74 -13.17
CA PRO A 117 -15.63 17.91 -13.92
C PRO A 117 -14.81 19.18 -13.67
N PHE A 118 -13.96 19.20 -12.63
CA PHE A 118 -13.20 20.37 -12.20
C PHE A 118 -11.70 20.27 -12.49
N ASN A 119 -11.22 19.12 -12.95
CA ASN A 119 -9.80 18.90 -13.24
C ASN A 119 -9.64 18.25 -14.62
N THR A 120 -9.08 19.00 -15.56
CA THR A 120 -8.86 18.55 -16.95
C THR A 120 -7.83 17.42 -17.08
N SER A 121 -6.99 17.21 -16.05
CA SER A 121 -6.04 16.10 -15.94
C SER A 121 -6.66 14.84 -15.30
N TYR A 122 -7.98 14.69 -15.36
CA TYR A 122 -8.68 13.50 -14.87
C TYR A 122 -8.01 12.21 -15.32
N GLY A 123 -7.75 11.31 -14.37
CA GLY A 123 -7.09 10.03 -14.59
C GLY A 123 -5.58 10.08 -14.81
N GLN A 124 -4.94 11.24 -15.01
CA GLN A 124 -3.48 11.26 -15.10
C GLN A 124 -2.86 11.17 -13.71
N GLY A 125 -2.15 10.08 -13.44
CA GLY A 125 -1.36 9.88 -12.21
C GLY A 125 -2.06 9.15 -11.05
N THR A 126 -3.31 8.71 -11.20
CA THR A 126 -3.95 7.85 -10.18
C THR A 126 -3.49 6.41 -10.32
N ALA A 127 -3.40 5.66 -9.21
CA ALA A 127 -3.04 4.25 -9.25
C ALA A 127 -4.08 3.43 -10.01
N THR A 128 -5.35 3.84 -9.90
CA THR A 128 -6.47 3.30 -10.69
C THR A 128 -6.25 3.41 -12.18
N ALA A 129 -5.91 4.60 -12.69
CA ALA A 129 -5.70 4.83 -14.11
C ALA A 129 -4.42 4.20 -14.65
N VAL A 130 -3.39 4.07 -13.81
CA VAL A 130 -2.19 3.30 -14.17
C VAL A 130 -2.53 1.82 -14.37
N LEU A 131 -3.30 1.23 -13.44
CA LEU A 131 -3.77 -0.15 -13.56
C LEU A 131 -4.71 -0.32 -14.76
N GLU A 132 -5.62 0.63 -14.96
CA GLU A 132 -6.48 0.66 -16.14
C GLU A 132 -5.62 0.65 -17.41
N GLY A 133 -4.62 1.54 -17.53
CA GLY A 133 -3.71 1.57 -18.69
C GLY A 133 -3.00 0.24 -18.98
N PHE A 134 -2.70 -0.57 -17.96
CA PHE A 134 -2.09 -1.89 -18.14
C PHE A 134 -3.08 -2.98 -18.59
N TYR A 135 -4.34 -2.90 -18.15
CA TYR A 135 -5.33 -3.98 -18.29
C TYR A 135 -6.56 -3.62 -19.14
N TYR A 136 -6.67 -2.38 -19.65
CA TYR A 136 -7.86 -1.81 -20.31
C TYR A 136 -8.33 -2.59 -21.54
N ASN A 137 -7.42 -3.25 -22.25
CA ASN A 137 -7.77 -4.01 -23.46
C ASN A 137 -8.06 -5.49 -23.20
N PHE A 138 -8.05 -5.94 -21.95
CA PHE A 138 -8.25 -7.36 -21.65
C PHE A 138 -9.72 -7.78 -21.75
N PHE A 139 -10.66 -6.98 -21.22
CA PHE A 139 -12.09 -7.22 -21.41
C PHE A 139 -12.63 -6.34 -22.54
N SER A 140 -13.49 -6.90 -23.40
CA SER A 140 -14.20 -6.12 -24.43
C SER A 140 -15.27 -5.18 -23.87
N ASN A 141 -15.51 -5.20 -22.55
CA ASN A 141 -16.51 -4.40 -21.86
C ASN A 141 -15.81 -3.44 -20.87
N ASN A 142 -15.96 -2.14 -21.09
CA ASN A 142 -15.36 -1.09 -20.27
C ASN A 142 -15.70 -1.23 -18.78
N ILE A 143 -16.93 -1.61 -18.44
CA ILE A 143 -17.35 -1.78 -17.04
C ILE A 143 -16.55 -2.91 -16.37
N LEU A 144 -16.23 -3.98 -17.09
CA LEU A 144 -15.43 -5.07 -16.55
C LEU A 144 -13.96 -4.65 -16.35
N ASN A 145 -13.41 -3.81 -17.23
CA ASN A 145 -12.07 -3.25 -17.07
C ASN A 145 -11.97 -2.34 -15.84
N ASP A 146 -12.96 -1.48 -15.62
CA ASP A 146 -13.02 -0.57 -14.46
C ASP A 146 -13.12 -1.38 -13.15
N VAL A 147 -14.03 -2.36 -13.11
CA VAL A 147 -14.21 -3.23 -11.94
C VAL A 147 -12.94 -4.04 -11.66
N MET A 148 -12.28 -4.57 -12.69
CA MET A 148 -11.03 -5.32 -12.51
C MET A 148 -9.91 -4.43 -11.99
N SER A 149 -9.75 -3.22 -12.55
CA SER A 149 -8.75 -2.26 -12.10
C SER A 149 -8.97 -1.84 -10.64
N PHE A 150 -10.22 -1.68 -10.23
CA PHE A 150 -10.59 -1.46 -8.82
C PHE A 150 -10.23 -2.65 -7.92
N ILE A 151 -10.54 -3.89 -8.36
CA ILE A 151 -10.19 -5.10 -7.60
C ILE A 151 -8.67 -5.20 -7.42
N LEU A 152 -7.90 -4.95 -8.48
CA LEU A 152 -6.44 -4.96 -8.44
C LEU A 152 -5.89 -3.86 -7.54
N LEU A 153 -6.49 -2.66 -7.53
CA LEU A 153 -6.11 -1.58 -6.62
C LEU A 153 -6.32 -1.98 -5.16
N VAL A 154 -7.49 -2.54 -4.83
CA VAL A 154 -7.77 -3.02 -3.47
C VAL A 154 -6.78 -4.13 -3.08
N LEU A 155 -6.50 -5.06 -3.99
CA LEU A 155 -5.54 -6.13 -3.76
C LEU A 155 -4.12 -5.60 -3.55
N LEU A 156 -3.67 -4.64 -4.37
CA LEU A 156 -2.37 -3.99 -4.23
C LEU A 156 -2.26 -3.30 -2.86
N THR A 157 -3.31 -2.59 -2.46
CA THR A 157 -3.40 -1.94 -1.14
C THR A 157 -3.28 -2.95 0.00
N ILE A 158 -3.94 -4.11 -0.13
CA ILE A 158 -3.85 -5.22 0.83
C ILE A 158 -2.43 -5.83 0.84
N CYS A 159 -1.80 -6.04 -0.32
CA CYS A 159 -0.44 -6.58 -0.42
C CYS A 159 0.58 -5.67 0.28
N ILE A 160 0.50 -4.37 0.05
CA ILE A 160 1.35 -3.37 0.73
C ILE A 160 1.10 -3.43 2.24
N SER A 161 -0.16 -3.41 2.66
CA SER A 161 -0.53 -3.49 4.08
C SER A 161 -0.04 -4.79 4.74
N ALA A 162 -0.12 -5.91 4.04
CA ALA A 162 0.39 -7.21 4.50
C ALA A 162 1.90 -7.17 4.69
N THR A 163 2.63 -6.53 3.78
CA THR A 163 4.10 -6.35 3.85
C THR A 163 4.49 -5.58 5.10
N PHE A 164 3.86 -4.43 5.32
CA PHE A 164 4.15 -3.61 6.50
C PHE A 164 3.67 -4.25 7.80
N THR A 165 2.58 -5.01 7.78
CA THR A 165 2.14 -5.77 8.97
C THR A 165 3.14 -6.87 9.31
N PHE A 166 3.65 -7.57 8.30
CA PHE A 166 4.67 -8.61 8.47
C PHE A 166 5.98 -8.03 9.00
N MET A 167 6.48 -6.96 8.37
CA MET A 167 7.68 -6.24 8.83
C MET A 167 7.50 -5.70 10.25
N GLY A 168 6.37 -5.06 10.56
CA GLY A 168 6.06 -4.58 11.91
C GLY A 168 5.99 -5.70 12.95
N SER A 169 5.49 -6.87 12.57
CA SER A 169 5.45 -8.06 13.44
C SER A 169 6.84 -8.67 13.69
N ILE A 170 7.74 -8.63 12.71
CA ILE A 170 9.15 -9.00 12.91
C ILE A 170 9.85 -8.00 13.81
N LEU A 171 9.74 -6.71 13.50
CA LEU A 171 10.40 -5.63 14.23
C LEU A 171 9.98 -5.61 15.70
N SER A 172 8.70 -5.85 15.99
CA SER A 172 8.16 -5.90 17.36
C SER A 172 8.73 -7.03 18.24
N LEU A 173 9.47 -7.99 17.69
CA LEU A 173 10.20 -8.99 18.47
C LEU A 173 11.53 -8.46 19.05
N PHE A 174 12.06 -7.42 18.43
CA PHE A 174 13.35 -6.82 18.80
C PHE A 174 13.17 -5.64 19.76
N GLU A 175 14.23 -5.33 20.50
CA GLU A 175 14.28 -4.14 21.33
C GLU A 175 14.34 -2.86 20.48
N ARG A 176 13.89 -1.73 21.07
CA ARG A 176 13.79 -0.44 20.37
C ARG A 176 15.08 0.00 19.68
N ARG A 177 16.24 -0.27 20.29
CA ARG A 177 17.56 0.06 19.71
C ARG A 177 17.83 -0.74 18.44
N THR A 178 17.55 -2.04 18.47
CA THR A 178 17.71 -2.95 17.33
C THR A 178 16.68 -2.68 16.24
N GLN A 179 15.45 -2.28 16.60
CA GLN A 179 14.44 -1.84 15.63
C GLN A 179 14.92 -0.64 14.82
N ILE A 180 15.46 0.39 15.48
CA ILE A 180 16.00 1.58 14.80
C ILE A 180 17.17 1.18 13.89
N ALA A 181 18.09 0.33 14.38
CA ALA A 181 19.21 -0.15 13.59
C ALA A 181 18.76 -0.94 12.34
N LEU A 182 17.70 -1.75 12.43
CA LEU A 182 17.15 -2.47 11.28
C LEU A 182 16.42 -1.56 10.30
N ILE A 183 15.61 -0.61 10.80
CA ILE A 183 14.88 0.34 9.95
C ILE A 183 15.82 1.21 9.13
N ILE A 184 16.99 1.59 9.68
CA ILE A 184 17.98 2.40 8.97
C ILE A 184 18.95 1.51 8.18
N GLY A 185 19.47 0.46 8.81
CA GLY A 185 20.54 -0.36 8.26
C GLY A 185 20.10 -1.25 7.08
N VAL A 186 18.90 -1.83 7.14
CA VAL A 186 18.41 -2.72 6.07
C VAL A 186 18.24 -1.97 4.73
N PRO A 187 17.59 -0.79 4.67
CA PRO A 187 17.53 -0.01 3.43
C PRO A 187 18.91 0.38 2.89
N ILE A 188 19.85 0.77 3.75
CA ILE A 188 21.20 1.14 3.31
C ILE A 188 21.91 -0.06 2.69
N ILE A 189 21.88 -1.22 3.35
CA ILE A 189 22.47 -2.46 2.82
C ILE A 189 21.79 -2.86 1.52
N LEU A 190 20.46 -2.75 1.42
CA LEU A 190 19.70 -3.04 0.21
C LEU A 190 20.12 -2.13 -0.95
N ILE A 191 20.25 -0.82 -0.71
CA ILE A 191 20.70 0.15 -1.72
C ILE A 191 22.12 -0.19 -2.20
N ILE A 192 23.05 -0.45 -1.27
CA ILE A 192 24.42 -0.83 -1.61
C ILE A 192 24.43 -2.14 -2.42
N ALA A 193 23.65 -3.14 -2.00
CA ALA A 193 23.55 -4.40 -2.72
C ALA A 193 22.99 -4.22 -4.14
N LEU A 194 21.97 -3.37 -4.32
CA LEU A 194 21.42 -3.04 -5.64
C LEU A 194 22.45 -2.34 -6.53
N ILE A 195 23.24 -1.42 -5.98
CA ILE A 195 24.32 -0.74 -6.71
C ILE A 195 25.41 -1.73 -7.13
N VAL A 196 25.83 -2.60 -6.22
CA VAL A 196 26.85 -3.63 -6.49
C VAL A 196 26.37 -4.61 -7.57
N VAL A 197 25.11 -5.07 -7.49
CA VAL A 197 24.52 -5.95 -8.51
C VAL A 197 24.37 -5.21 -9.84
N GLY A 198 23.95 -3.94 -9.82
CA GLY A 198 23.85 -3.11 -11.02
C GLY A 198 25.17 -2.96 -11.75
N ASN A 199 26.25 -2.69 -11.01
CA ASN A 199 27.60 -2.54 -11.58
C ASN A 199 28.21 -3.89 -11.99
N ALA A 200 27.92 -4.99 -11.28
CA ALA A 200 28.39 -6.33 -11.64
C ALA A 200 27.72 -6.90 -12.90
N GLY A 201 26.53 -6.37 -13.25
CA GLY A 201 25.79 -6.75 -14.45
C GLY A 201 26.46 -6.32 -15.77
N GLU A 202 27.40 -5.38 -15.74
CA GLU A 202 28.14 -4.96 -16.94
C GLU A 202 29.28 -5.95 -17.31
N GLU A 203 29.87 -6.65 -16.33
CA GLU A 203 31.00 -7.57 -16.57
C GLU A 203 30.63 -9.05 -16.48
N THR A 204 29.56 -9.39 -15.75
CA THR A 204 29.07 -10.76 -15.65
C THR A 204 27.62 -10.83 -16.08
N SER A 205 27.31 -11.72 -17.02
CA SER A 205 25.94 -12.08 -17.35
C SER A 205 25.30 -12.77 -16.14
N LEU A 206 24.90 -11.97 -15.14
CA LEU A 206 23.98 -12.39 -14.10
C LEU A 206 22.67 -12.69 -14.82
N LYS A 207 22.51 -13.96 -15.23
CA LYS A 207 21.30 -14.50 -15.83
C LYS A 207 20.19 -14.57 -14.76
N LEU A 208 19.81 -13.41 -14.21
CA LEU A 208 18.58 -13.19 -13.44
C LEU A 208 17.35 -13.25 -14.36
N THR A 209 17.47 -13.92 -15.50
CA THR A 209 16.42 -14.09 -16.50
C THR A 209 15.23 -14.82 -15.92
N TRP A 210 15.42 -15.68 -14.90
CA TRP A 210 14.32 -16.33 -14.21
C TRP A 210 13.54 -15.35 -13.31
N ILE A 211 14.21 -14.45 -12.58
CA ILE A 211 13.54 -13.41 -11.77
C ILE A 211 12.77 -12.45 -12.66
N ALA A 212 13.38 -11.99 -13.74
CA ALA A 212 12.72 -11.13 -14.72
C ALA A 212 11.48 -11.82 -15.30
N LYS A 213 11.59 -13.09 -15.73
CA LYS A 213 10.44 -13.87 -16.23
C LYS A 213 9.33 -14.04 -15.19
N VAL A 214 9.68 -14.26 -13.92
CA VAL A 214 8.69 -14.36 -12.83
C VAL A 214 8.01 -13.01 -12.60
N LEU A 215 8.75 -11.90 -12.59
CA LEU A 215 8.17 -10.56 -12.44
C LEU A 215 7.26 -10.17 -13.60
N LEU A 216 7.65 -10.48 -14.83
CA LEU A 216 6.83 -10.27 -16.02
C LEU A 216 5.57 -11.14 -16.01
N TRP A 217 5.69 -12.40 -15.56
CA TRP A 217 4.53 -13.28 -15.36
C TRP A 217 3.57 -12.72 -14.30
N ILE A 218 4.08 -12.24 -13.16
CA ILE A 218 3.29 -11.58 -12.11
C ILE A 218 2.58 -10.34 -12.65
N ALA A 219 3.26 -9.54 -13.47
CA ALA A 219 2.67 -8.36 -14.10
C ALA A 219 1.56 -8.69 -15.10
N GLY A 220 1.53 -9.93 -15.63
CA GLY A 220 0.50 -10.39 -16.55
C GLY A 220 0.98 -10.67 -17.97
N GLU A 221 2.29 -10.67 -18.22
CA GLU A 221 2.83 -10.97 -19.55
C GLU A 221 2.73 -12.47 -19.84
N SER A 222 2.05 -12.85 -20.93
CA SER A 222 1.81 -14.23 -21.33
C SER A 222 2.88 -14.80 -22.27
N GLY A 223 4.00 -14.09 -22.47
CA GLY A 223 5.13 -14.56 -23.30
C GLY A 223 4.85 -14.58 -24.81
N ASN A 224 3.68 -14.11 -25.25
CA ASN A 224 3.37 -13.90 -26.66
C ASN A 224 3.50 -12.41 -26.95
N SER A 225 4.61 -12.02 -27.58
CA SER A 225 4.92 -10.64 -27.95
C SER A 225 3.99 -10.19 -29.08
N GLY A 226 2.79 -9.71 -28.74
CA GLY A 226 1.88 -9.17 -29.74
C GLY A 226 0.53 -8.73 -29.18
N THR A 227 0.37 -7.42 -29.01
CA THR A 227 -0.91 -6.68 -29.14
C THR A 227 -2.09 -7.01 -28.23
N GLU A 228 -2.02 -8.02 -27.37
CA GLU A 228 -3.05 -8.30 -26.36
C GLU A 228 -2.60 -7.73 -25.02
N GLY A 229 -3.48 -6.95 -24.35
CA GLY A 229 -3.18 -6.32 -23.05
C GLY A 229 -2.71 -7.33 -22.00
N LEU A 230 -2.07 -6.84 -20.93
CA LEU A 230 -1.62 -7.71 -19.84
C LEU A 230 -2.80 -8.49 -19.25
N ASN A 231 -2.57 -9.72 -18.80
CA ASN A 231 -3.61 -10.52 -18.18
C ASN A 231 -3.79 -10.11 -16.70
N PRO A 232 -4.95 -9.56 -16.28
CA PRO A 232 -5.20 -9.14 -14.90
C PRO A 232 -5.36 -10.31 -13.92
N PHE A 233 -5.56 -11.54 -14.39
CA PHE A 233 -5.67 -12.71 -13.51
C PHE A 233 -4.33 -13.11 -12.88
N HIS A 234 -3.20 -12.91 -13.57
CA HIS A 234 -1.89 -13.21 -13.01
C HIS A 234 -1.54 -12.37 -11.76
N PRO A 235 -1.64 -11.02 -11.78
CA PRO A 235 -1.42 -10.20 -10.59
C PRO A 235 -2.47 -10.50 -9.51
N LEU A 236 -3.70 -10.89 -9.90
CA LEU A 236 -4.74 -11.27 -8.94
C LEU A 236 -4.36 -12.53 -8.16
N PHE A 237 -3.98 -13.62 -8.84
CA PHE A 237 -3.60 -14.87 -8.16
C PHE A 237 -2.32 -14.71 -7.35
N SER A 238 -1.30 -14.08 -7.93
CA SER A 238 -0.02 -13.88 -7.25
C SER A 238 -0.15 -12.95 -6.04
N GLY A 239 -0.93 -11.87 -6.13
CA GLY A 239 -1.21 -10.94 -5.02
C GLY A 239 -2.00 -11.58 -3.88
N ILE A 240 -2.99 -12.42 -4.19
CA ILE A 240 -3.72 -13.19 -3.16
C ILE A 240 -2.77 -14.16 -2.45
N LEU A 241 -2.01 -14.96 -3.20
CA LEU A 241 -1.05 -15.90 -2.64
C LEU A 241 -0.02 -15.20 -1.75
N TYR A 242 0.53 -14.08 -2.23
CA TYR A 242 1.47 -13.23 -1.50
C TYR A 242 0.88 -12.73 -0.18
N SER A 243 -0.33 -12.17 -0.22
CA SER A 243 -1.03 -11.66 0.96
C SER A 243 -1.29 -12.77 1.99
N VAL A 244 -1.69 -13.96 1.54
CA VAL A 244 -1.91 -15.12 2.41
C VAL A 244 -0.61 -15.56 3.11
N ILE A 245 0.50 -15.64 2.37
CA ILE A 245 1.80 -16.00 2.93
C ILE A 245 2.24 -14.99 3.99
N LEU A 246 2.12 -13.69 3.71
CA LEU A 246 2.53 -12.64 4.63
C LEU A 246 1.64 -12.54 5.86
N PHE A 247 0.31 -12.64 5.71
CA PHE A 247 -0.59 -12.69 6.85
C PHE A 247 -0.39 -13.97 7.67
N GLY A 248 -0.10 -15.11 7.04
CA GLY A 248 0.27 -16.34 7.71
C GLY A 248 1.57 -16.21 8.53
N GLY A 249 2.60 -15.60 7.94
CA GLY A 249 3.85 -15.29 8.65
C GLY A 249 3.63 -14.31 9.81
N THR A 250 2.80 -13.30 9.58
CA THR A 250 2.37 -12.33 10.60
C THR A 250 1.67 -13.03 11.77
N TYR A 251 0.79 -13.99 11.50
CA TYR A 251 0.13 -14.78 12.54
C TYR A 251 1.15 -15.55 13.40
N PHE A 252 2.13 -16.20 12.75
CA PHE A 252 3.20 -16.92 13.44
C PHE A 252 4.03 -16.02 14.36
N PHE A 253 4.39 -14.81 13.91
CA PHE A 253 5.13 -13.86 14.74
C PHE A 253 4.29 -13.25 15.86
N ASN A 254 3.01 -12.96 15.61
CA ASN A 254 2.09 -12.48 16.65
C ASN A 254 1.94 -13.47 17.81
N LEU A 255 1.99 -14.77 17.53
CA LEU A 255 1.99 -15.79 18.58
C LEU A 255 3.25 -15.77 19.45
N LYS A 256 4.37 -15.23 18.94
CA LYS A 256 5.66 -15.16 19.64
C LYS A 256 5.93 -13.82 20.32
N LEU A 257 5.04 -12.83 20.19
CA LEU A 257 5.22 -11.53 20.82
C LEU A 257 5.28 -11.65 22.34
N LYS A 258 6.28 -11.00 22.93
CA LYS A 258 6.47 -10.93 24.38
C LYS A 258 5.30 -10.14 24.97
N THR A 259 4.62 -10.73 25.96
CA THR A 259 3.62 -10.00 26.75
C THR A 259 4.33 -8.95 27.59
N PRO A 260 3.75 -7.74 27.74
CA PRO A 260 4.26 -6.80 28.73
C PRO A 260 4.24 -7.49 30.10
N ARG A 261 5.35 -7.40 30.83
CA ARG A 261 5.39 -7.77 32.25
C ARG A 261 4.66 -6.71 33.06
#